data_AF-A0A9E0KXY2-F1
#
_entry.id   AF-A0A9E0KXY2-F1
#
_cell.length_a   1.000
_cell.length_b   1.000
_cell.length_c   1.000
_cell.angle_alpha   90.00
_cell.angle_beta   90.00
_cell.angle_gamma   90.00
#
_symmetry.space_group_name_H-M   'P 1'
#
loop_
_entity.id
_entity.type
_entity.pdbx_description
1 polymer ?
#
loop_
_entity_poly.entity_id
_entity_poly.type
_entity_poly.pdbx_seq_one_letter_code
_entity_poly.pdbx_strand_id
1 'polypeptide(L)'
;MKAVFGVGLLVAMISAPALAIDGPALYQQHCAKCHGDTGQADSWRGYMYFSRDFSSMRWQAANTDEDILADIDRGPRIMPAYKNKLSEAERNALVQVVRSFGKP
;
A
#
# COMPACT_ATOMS: atom_id res chain seq x y z
N MET A 1 31.67 -43.31 -37.26
CA MET A 1 31.64 -42.34 -36.15
C MET A 1 31.17 -41.00 -36.70
N LYS A 2 30.04 -40.45 -36.25
CA LYS A 2 29.60 -39.09 -36.60
C LYS A 2 29.08 -38.44 -35.31
N ALA A 3 29.92 -37.63 -34.68
CA ALA A 3 29.55 -36.87 -33.50
C ALA A 3 28.76 -35.63 -33.95
N VAL A 4 27.53 -35.49 -33.45
CA VAL A 4 26.68 -34.33 -33.66
C VAL A 4 26.99 -33.36 -32.51
N PHE A 5 27.65 -32.24 -32.82
CA PHE A 5 27.84 -31.15 -31.87
C PHE A 5 26.55 -30.34 -31.77
N GLY A 6 25.79 -30.56 -30.68
CA GLY A 6 24.61 -29.77 -30.35
C GLY A 6 25.01 -28.40 -29.82
N VAL A 7 24.64 -27.35 -30.54
CA VAL A 7 24.74 -25.96 -30.08
C VAL A 7 23.60 -25.71 -29.10
N GLY A 8 23.91 -25.73 -27.81
CA GLY A 8 22.97 -25.33 -26.76
C GLY A 8 22.77 -23.83 -26.76
N LEU A 9 21.60 -23.37 -27.19
CA LEU A 9 21.18 -21.98 -27.12
C LEU A 9 20.85 -21.64 -25.65
N LEU A 10 21.80 -21.04 -24.93
CA LEU A 10 21.57 -20.43 -23.63
C LEU A 10 20.67 -19.20 -23.81
N VAL A 11 19.37 -19.37 -23.54
CA VAL A 11 18.42 -18.26 -23.43
C VAL A 11 18.70 -17.56 -22.11
N ALA A 12 19.38 -16.41 -22.17
CA ALA A 12 19.53 -15.52 -21.03
C ALA A 12 18.16 -14.96 -20.65
N MET A 13 17.67 -15.27 -19.44
CA MET A 13 16.47 -14.66 -18.90
C MET A 13 16.77 -13.22 -18.51
N ILE A 14 16.27 -12.28 -19.32
CA ILE A 14 16.32 -10.86 -19.03
C ILE A 14 15.28 -10.60 -17.94
N SER A 15 15.72 -10.51 -16.69
CA SER A 15 14.89 -10.04 -15.58
C SER A 15 14.60 -8.55 -15.79
N ALA A 16 13.40 -8.21 -16.26
CA ALA A 16 12.94 -6.83 -16.27
C ALA A 16 12.84 -6.33 -14.81
N PRO A 17 13.27 -5.09 -14.51
CA PRO A 17 13.09 -4.53 -13.19
C PRO A 17 11.60 -4.41 -12.92
N ALA A 18 11.12 -4.99 -11.82
CA ALA A 18 9.79 -4.70 -11.33
C ALA A 18 9.72 -3.19 -11.03
N LEU A 19 8.82 -2.47 -11.70
CA LEU A 19 8.52 -1.08 -11.36
C LEU A 19 8.16 -1.00 -9.88
N ALA A 20 8.91 -0.20 -9.13
CA ALA A 20 8.64 -0.01 -7.71
C ALA A 20 7.27 0.66 -7.53
N ILE A 21 6.47 0.15 -6.59
CA ILE A 21 5.17 0.73 -6.24
C ILE A 21 5.40 1.98 -5.39
N ASP A 22 4.90 3.12 -5.85
CA ASP A 22 4.94 4.38 -5.13
C ASP A 22 3.77 4.48 -4.14
N GLY A 23 3.98 3.92 -2.95
CA GLY A 23 3.01 3.98 -1.85
C GLY A 23 2.57 5.41 -1.50
N PRO A 24 3.50 6.37 -1.30
CA PRO A 24 3.16 7.77 -1.05
C PRO A 24 2.25 8.39 -2.12
N ALA A 25 2.52 8.17 -3.40
CA ALA A 25 1.67 8.67 -4.47
C ALA A 25 0.25 8.04 -4.43
N LEU A 26 0.15 6.74 -4.17
CA LEU A 26 -1.14 6.06 -3.98
C LEU A 26 -1.91 6.61 -2.78
N TYR A 27 -1.22 6.88 -1.67
CA TYR A 27 -1.83 7.47 -0.48
C TYR A 27 -2.41 8.86 -0.79
N GLN A 28 -1.64 9.68 -1.49
CA GLN A 28 -2.07 11.00 -1.92
C GLN A 28 -3.31 10.92 -2.82
N GLN A 29 -3.34 9.97 -3.76
CA GLN A 29 -4.45 9.79 -4.68
C GLN A 29 -5.73 9.29 -3.99
N HIS A 30 -5.62 8.41 -2.99
CA HIS A 30 -6.76 7.64 -2.49
C HIS A 30 -7.15 7.92 -1.04
N CYS A 31 -6.20 8.32 -0.19
CA CYS A 31 -6.34 8.33 1.27
C CYS A 31 -6.30 9.74 1.86
N ALA A 32 -5.37 10.58 1.39
CA ALA A 32 -5.05 11.88 1.98
C ALA A 32 -6.25 12.83 2.05
N LYS A 33 -7.19 12.75 1.10
CA LYS A 33 -8.41 13.56 1.08
C LYS A 33 -9.27 13.48 2.35
N CYS A 34 -9.12 12.41 3.14
CA CYS A 34 -9.81 12.22 4.42
C CYS A 34 -8.82 12.06 5.58
N HIS A 35 -7.73 11.32 5.37
CA HIS A 35 -6.74 11.06 6.42
C HIS A 35 -5.67 12.15 6.55
N GLY A 36 -5.71 13.18 5.72
CA GLY A 36 -4.75 14.29 5.74
C GLY A 36 -3.43 13.96 5.06
N ASP A 37 -2.71 14.97 4.60
CA ASP A 37 -1.34 14.77 4.06
C ASP A 37 -0.36 14.36 5.16
N THR A 38 -0.64 14.79 6.39
CA THR A 38 0.13 14.49 7.59
C THR A 38 -0.27 13.16 8.24
N GLY A 39 -1.30 12.49 7.73
CA GLY A 39 -1.88 11.30 8.34
C GLY A 39 -2.71 11.58 9.61
N GLN A 40 -2.90 12.83 10.01
CA GLN A 40 -3.55 13.21 11.27
C GLN A 40 -5.07 13.42 11.14
N ALA A 41 -5.66 13.08 10.00
CA ALA A 41 -7.06 13.39 9.66
C ALA A 41 -7.40 14.89 9.78
N ASP A 42 -6.41 15.75 9.51
CA ASP A 42 -6.44 17.22 9.62
C ASP A 42 -7.11 17.93 8.41
N SER A 43 -7.85 17.18 7.60
CA SER A 43 -8.63 17.72 6.48
C SER A 43 -10.07 17.99 6.88
N TRP A 44 -10.77 18.89 6.17
CA TRP A 44 -12.21 19.11 6.36
C TRP A 44 -13.01 17.81 6.36
N ARG A 45 -12.72 16.91 5.41
CA ARG A 45 -13.38 15.60 5.33
C ARG A 45 -12.97 14.68 6.48
N GLY A 46 -11.72 14.76 6.92
CA GLY A 46 -11.23 14.02 8.08
C GLY A 46 -12.02 14.35 9.34
N TYR A 47 -12.24 15.64 9.61
CA TYR A 47 -13.10 16.09 10.70
C TYR A 47 -14.57 15.67 10.51
N MET A 48 -15.14 15.90 9.33
CA MET A 48 -16.54 15.59 9.03
C MET A 48 -16.89 14.11 9.21
N TYR A 49 -15.96 13.23 8.84
CA TYR A 49 -16.17 11.78 8.84
C TYR A 49 -15.50 11.04 9.99
N PHE A 50 -14.86 11.76 10.92
CA PHE A 50 -14.10 11.20 12.02
C PHE A 50 -13.10 10.15 11.50
N SER A 51 -12.30 10.57 10.51
CA SER A 51 -11.25 9.74 9.94
C SER A 51 -10.20 9.42 10.99
N ARG A 52 -9.47 8.32 10.77
CA ARG A 52 -8.42 7.89 11.69
C ARG A 52 -7.20 8.79 11.54
N ASP A 53 -6.77 9.35 12.67
CA ASP A 53 -5.41 9.85 12.89
C ASP A 53 -4.43 8.67 13.04
N PHE A 54 -3.50 8.56 12.10
CA PHE A 54 -2.47 7.54 12.03
C PHE A 54 -1.21 7.89 12.83
N SER A 55 -1.06 9.13 13.31
CA SER A 55 0.07 9.53 14.16
C SER A 55 -0.05 9.03 15.61
N SER A 56 -1.24 8.58 16.00
CA SER A 56 -1.49 8.03 17.34
C SER A 56 -0.68 6.76 17.59
N MET A 57 0.38 6.85 18.40
CA MET A 57 1.20 5.71 18.82
C MET A 57 0.35 4.59 19.47
N ARG A 58 -0.66 4.96 20.25
CA ARG A 58 -1.57 3.98 20.89
C ARG A 58 -2.36 3.20 19.84
N TRP A 59 -2.89 3.88 18.82
CA TRP A 59 -3.62 3.21 17.75
C TRP A 59 -2.68 2.31 16.93
N GLN A 60 -1.49 2.81 16.58
CA GLN A 60 -0.48 2.05 15.85
C GLN A 60 -0.10 0.76 16.58
N ALA A 61 0.14 0.82 17.89
CA ALA A 61 0.48 -0.35 18.70
C ALA A 61 -0.68 -1.36 18.85
N ALA A 62 -1.93 -0.91 18.71
CA ALA A 62 -3.12 -1.73 18.93
C ALA A 62 -3.68 -2.38 17.65
N ASN A 63 -3.16 -2.05 16.47
CA ASN A 63 -3.65 -2.56 15.18
C ASN A 63 -2.48 -3.19 14.45
N THR A 64 -2.63 -4.42 13.95
CA THR A 64 -1.59 -5.09 13.16
C THR A 64 -1.62 -4.64 11.70
N ASP A 65 -0.62 -5.05 10.91
CA ASP A 65 -0.59 -4.74 9.47
C ASP A 65 -1.78 -5.39 8.75
N GLU A 66 -2.16 -6.59 9.19
CA GLU A 66 -3.33 -7.33 8.70
C GLU A 66 -4.64 -6.62 9.04
N ASP A 67 -4.77 -6.03 10.22
CA ASP A 67 -5.95 -5.23 10.59
C ASP A 67 -6.11 -4.02 9.67
N ILE A 68 -5.00 -3.30 9.42
CA ILE A 68 -4.99 -2.13 8.54
C ILE A 68 -5.32 -2.54 7.11
N LEU A 69 -4.72 -3.63 6.61
CA LEU A 69 -5.01 -4.17 5.29
C LEU A 69 -6.48 -4.58 5.16
N ALA A 70 -7.05 -5.23 6.18
CA ALA A 70 -8.45 -5.64 6.19
C ALA A 70 -9.40 -4.44 6.12
N ASP A 71 -9.05 -3.32 6.76
CA ASP A 71 -9.83 -2.08 6.67
C ASP A 71 -9.67 -1.38 5.31
N ILE A 72 -8.48 -1.40 4.70
CA ILE A 72 -8.28 -0.92 3.31
C ILE A 72 -9.11 -1.76 2.33
N ASP A 73 -9.14 -3.08 2.53
CA ASP A 73 -9.91 -4.01 1.71
C ASP A 73 -11.41 -3.75 1.81
N ARG A 74 -11.91 -3.63 3.05
CA ARG A 74 -13.35 -3.58 3.35
C ARG A 74 -13.96 -2.18 3.21
N GLY A 75 -13.19 -1.13 3.52
CA GLY A 75 -13.68 0.24 3.57
C GLY A 75 -14.76 0.46 4.65
N PRO A 76 -14.38 0.57 5.94
CA PRO A 76 -15.35 0.74 7.02
C PRO A 76 -16.06 2.12 6.98
N ARG A 77 -17.33 2.13 7.38
CA ARG A 77 -18.18 3.34 7.42
C ARG A 77 -18.27 4.01 6.04
N ILE A 78 -17.70 5.21 5.91
CA ILE A 78 -17.69 6.00 4.67
C ILE A 78 -16.39 5.84 3.88
N MET A 79 -15.40 5.12 4.42
CA MET A 79 -14.16 4.84 3.72
C MET A 79 -14.45 3.91 2.53
N PRO A 80 -14.01 4.23 1.30
CA PRO A 80 -14.20 3.32 0.17
C PRO A 80 -13.44 2.01 0.35
N ALA A 81 -14.02 0.91 -0.11
CA ALA A 81 -13.34 -0.38 -0.22
C ALA A 81 -12.34 -0.37 -1.40
N TYR A 82 -11.14 -0.91 -1.18
CA TYR A 82 -10.08 -0.95 -2.20
C TYR A 82 -9.69 -2.36 -2.66
N LYS A 83 -10.22 -3.42 -2.05
CA LYS A 83 -9.87 -4.82 -2.38
C LYS A 83 -9.88 -5.15 -3.88
N ASN A 84 -10.86 -4.61 -4.60
CA ASN A 84 -11.06 -4.85 -6.03
C ASN A 84 -10.66 -3.65 -6.91
N LYS A 85 -10.03 -2.62 -6.33
CA LYS A 85 -9.63 -1.38 -7.03
C LYS A 85 -8.12 -1.23 -7.13
N LEU A 86 -7.39 -1.80 -6.18
CA LEU A 86 -5.94 -1.79 -6.11
C LEU A 86 -5.47 -3.24 -6.00
N SER A 87 -4.33 -3.54 -6.62
CA SER A 87 -3.65 -4.82 -6.45
C SER A 87 -3.23 -5.03 -4.98
N GLU A 88 -2.99 -6.28 -4.59
CA GLU A 88 -2.55 -6.59 -3.22
C GLU A 88 -1.24 -5.87 -2.88
N ALA A 89 -0.31 -5.81 -3.83
CA ALA A 89 0.97 -5.13 -3.64
C ALA A 89 0.79 -3.61 -3.40
N GLU A 90 -0.14 -2.96 -4.11
CA GLU A 90 -0.47 -1.54 -3.88
C GLU A 90 -1.11 -1.31 -2.51
N ARG A 91 -2.01 -2.19 -2.06
CA ARG A 91 -2.63 -2.09 -0.74
C ARG A 91 -1.62 -2.34 0.38
N ASN A 92 -0.71 -3.27 0.20
CA ASN A 92 0.41 -3.47 1.13
C ASN A 92 1.35 -2.25 1.16
N ALA A 93 1.61 -1.60 0.02
CA ALA A 93 2.36 -0.35 0.01
C ALA A 93 1.64 0.77 0.79
N LEU A 94 0.31 0.85 0.71
CA LEU A 94 -0.48 1.78 1.53
C LEU A 94 -0.38 1.48 3.04
N VAL A 95 -0.37 0.21 3.45
CA VAL A 95 -0.14 -0.17 4.86
C VAL A 95 1.19 0.41 5.35
N GLN A 96 2.25 0.30 4.56
CA GLN A 96 3.57 0.84 4.92
C GLN A 96 3.56 2.38 5.07
N VAL A 97 2.81 3.08 4.21
CA VAL A 97 2.63 4.53 4.36
C VAL A 97 1.88 4.85 5.65
N VAL A 98 0.78 4.15 5.95
CA VAL A 98 0.04 4.31 7.21
C VAL A 98 0.93 4.10 8.43
N ARG A 99 1.83 3.11 8.40
CA ARG A 99 2.80 2.88 9.47
C ARG A 99 3.84 3.97 9.62
N SER A 100 4.22 4.64 8.54
CA SER A 100 5.22 5.70 8.59
C SER A 100 4.79 6.90 9.43
N PHE A 101 3.49 7.19 9.53
CA PHE A 101 2.97 8.28 10.38
C PHE A 101 3.09 8.01 11.88
N GLY A 102 3.21 6.73 12.28
CA GLY A 102 3.35 6.33 13.68
C GLY A 102 4.77 6.39 14.23
N LYS A 103 5.74 6.74 13.39
CA LYS A 103 7.15 6.86 13.78
C LYS A 103 7.41 8.29 14.27
N PRO A 104 8.19 8.49 15.34
CA PRO A 104 8.57 9.82 15.84
C PRO A 104 9.43 10.59 14.85
#